data_AF-Q3SBA5-F1
#
_entry.id   AF-Q3SBA5-F1
#
_cell.length_a   1.000
_cell.length_b   1.000
_cell.length_c   1.000
_cell.angle_alpha   90.00
_cell.angle_beta   90.00
_cell.angle_gamma   90.00
#
_symmetry.space_group_name_H-M   'P 1'
#
loop_
_entity.id
_entity.type
_entity.pdbx_description
1 polymer ?
#
loop_
_entity_poly.entity_id
_entity_poly.type
_entity_poly.pdbx_seq_one_letter_code
_entity_poly.pdbx_strand_id
1 'polypeptide(L)'
;MAKKLGLAFLRGLGMFGGNNVSESQMRKVLKSIEERHRGAVKFLGIYGVHNDIIVFEKQGVHYATVGTWIEYEMKKLGLDIPVTTRSMRTVSEVVKKWVKG
;
A
#
# COMPACT_ATOMS: atom_id res chain seq x y z
N MET A 1 -0.48 -21.63 2.91
CA MET A 1 -0.77 -20.81 1.71
C MET A 1 0.49 -20.06 1.31
N ALA A 2 0.84 -20.02 0.02
CA ALA A 2 2.03 -19.31 -0.46
C ALA A 2 1.91 -17.79 -0.27
N LYS A 3 3.02 -17.14 0.11
CA LYS A 3 3.12 -15.68 0.15
C LYS A 3 3.05 -15.11 -1.27
N LYS A 4 2.39 -13.97 -1.41
CA LYS A 4 2.26 -13.26 -2.71
C LYS A 4 2.58 -11.78 -2.54
N LEU A 5 3.33 -11.22 -3.49
CA LEU A 5 3.65 -9.80 -3.54
C LEU A 5 2.50 -8.96 -4.09
N GLY A 6 2.34 -7.77 -3.53
CA GLY A 6 1.36 -6.76 -3.92
C GLY A 6 1.92 -5.35 -3.83
N LEU A 7 1.24 -4.45 -4.51
CA LEU A 7 1.44 -3.00 -4.49
C LEU A 7 0.14 -2.34 -4.05
N ALA A 8 0.25 -1.32 -3.21
CA ALA A 8 -0.83 -0.40 -2.86
C ALA A 8 -0.46 1.01 -3.33
N PHE A 9 -1.42 1.68 -3.94
CA PHE A 9 -1.32 3.06 -4.42
C PHE A 9 -2.30 3.91 -3.62
N LEU A 10 -1.78 4.90 -2.90
CA LEU A 10 -2.53 5.82 -2.05
C LEU A 10 -2.78 7.10 -2.83
N ARG A 11 -4.05 7.44 -3.09
CA ARG A 11 -4.39 8.57 -3.96
C ARG A 11 -4.56 9.85 -3.14
N GLY A 12 -4.04 10.97 -3.66
CA GLY A 12 -4.28 12.28 -3.06
C GLY A 12 -3.30 12.70 -1.98
N LEU A 13 -2.22 11.94 -1.73
CA LEU A 13 -1.14 12.35 -0.85
C LEU A 13 -0.28 13.44 -1.50
N GLY A 14 0.03 14.50 -0.74
CA GLY A 14 0.88 15.60 -1.19
C GLY A 14 0.31 16.47 -2.31
N MET A 15 -0.93 16.20 -2.76
CA MET A 15 -1.60 17.00 -3.78
C MET A 15 -2.01 18.36 -3.21
N PHE A 16 -1.66 19.43 -3.92
CA PHE A 16 -1.98 20.82 -3.56
C PHE A 16 -1.53 21.22 -2.14
N GLY A 17 -0.47 20.59 -1.62
CA GLY A 17 0.04 20.84 -0.26
C GLY A 17 -0.81 20.24 0.86
N GLY A 18 -1.86 19.48 0.56
CA GLY A 18 -2.69 18.76 1.52
C GLY A 18 -2.30 17.30 1.70
N ASN A 19 -2.88 16.64 2.72
CA ASN A 19 -2.72 15.20 2.99
C ASN A 19 -1.25 14.73 3.04
N ASN A 20 -0.36 15.55 3.58
CA ASN A 20 1.04 15.19 3.71
C ASN A 20 1.22 14.15 4.81
N VAL A 21 1.83 13.03 4.45
CA VAL A 21 2.15 11.96 5.38
C VAL A 21 3.65 11.75 5.34
N SER A 22 4.31 12.05 6.45
CA SER A 22 5.73 11.75 6.58
C SER A 22 5.94 10.23 6.52
N GLU A 23 7.12 9.81 6.07
CA GLU A 23 7.48 8.39 6.06
C GLU A 23 7.35 7.76 7.44
N SER A 24 7.68 8.51 8.50
CA SER A 24 7.53 8.06 9.90
C SER A 24 6.07 7.78 10.29
N GLN A 25 5.12 8.61 9.86
CA GLN A 25 3.69 8.40 10.10
C GLN A 25 3.19 7.20 9.29
N MET A 26 3.62 7.08 8.04
CA MET A 26 3.29 5.93 7.20
C MET A 26 3.79 4.63 7.84
N ARG A 27 5.04 4.60 8.31
CA ARG A 27 5.60 3.42 9.00
C ARG A 27 4.80 3.05 10.26
N LYS A 28 4.29 4.03 11.02
CA LYS A 28 3.42 3.77 12.18
C LYS A 28 2.09 3.13 11.76
N VAL A 29 1.46 3.64 10.70
CA VAL A 29 0.24 3.06 10.11
C VAL A 29 0.48 1.61 9.71
N LEU A 30 1.52 1.36 8.91
CA LEU A 30 1.82 0.02 8.40
C LEU A 30 2.16 -0.96 9.51
N LYS A 31 2.94 -0.53 10.51
CA LYS A 31 3.25 -1.35 11.68
C LYS A 31 1.99 -1.73 12.47
N SER A 32 1.06 -0.79 12.66
CA SER A 32 -0.22 -1.09 13.34
C SER A 32 -1.04 -2.16 12.62
N ILE A 33 -1.03 -2.15 11.28
CA ILE A 33 -1.70 -3.17 10.46
C ILE A 33 -1.01 -4.53 10.59
N GLU A 34 0.33 -4.59 10.53
CA GLU A 34 1.09 -5.83 10.72
C GLU A 34 0.87 -6.46 12.10
N GLU A 35 0.82 -5.62 13.15
CA GLU A 35 0.56 -6.07 14.51
C GLU A 35 -0.86 -6.63 14.67
N ARG A 36 -1.88 -5.95 14.11
CA ARG A 36 -3.26 -6.40 14.17
C ARG A 36 -3.54 -7.64 13.32
N HIS A 37 -2.88 -7.76 12.17
CA HIS A 37 -3.09 -8.82 11.19
C HIS A 37 -1.85 -9.69 11.04
N ARG A 38 -1.23 -10.03 12.17
CA ARG A 38 0.03 -10.78 12.23
C ARG A 38 -0.05 -12.05 11.40
N GLY A 39 0.90 -12.20 10.48
CA GLY A 39 1.01 -13.35 9.58
C GLY A 39 0.17 -13.25 8.30
N ALA A 40 -0.77 -12.29 8.20
CA ALA A 40 -1.56 -12.07 6.99
C ALA A 40 -0.90 -11.09 6.01
N VAL A 41 -0.16 -10.10 6.51
CA VAL A 41 0.52 -9.07 5.70
C VAL A 41 1.88 -8.70 6.32
N LYS A 42 2.82 -8.35 5.45
CA LYS A 42 4.09 -7.71 5.80
C LYS A 42 4.39 -6.60 4.79
N PHE A 43 4.64 -5.38 5.24
CA PHE A 43 5.03 -4.27 4.38
C PHE A 43 6.55 -4.27 4.20
N LEU A 44 6.97 -4.23 2.94
CA LEU A 44 8.38 -4.36 2.54
C LEU A 44 9.04 -3.01 2.30
N GLY A 45 8.30 -2.03 1.80
CA GLY A 45 8.85 -0.74 1.44
C GLY A 45 7.79 0.30 1.10
N ILE A 46 8.19 1.56 1.20
CA ILE A 46 7.42 2.75 0.83
C ILE A 46 8.21 3.42 -0.30
N TYR A 47 7.52 3.83 -1.35
CA TYR A 47 8.07 4.41 -2.57
C TYR A 47 7.19 5.58 -3.03
N GLY A 48 7.71 6.33 -4.01
CA GLY A 48 7.04 7.49 -4.59
C GLY A 48 7.39 8.79 -3.87
N VAL A 49 7.23 9.92 -4.58
CA VAL A 49 7.66 11.25 -4.11
C VAL A 49 6.91 11.65 -2.83
N HIS A 50 5.66 11.20 -2.69
CA HIS A 50 4.78 11.54 -1.58
C HIS A 50 4.47 10.34 -0.67
N ASN A 51 5.33 9.30 -0.68
CA ASN A 51 5.12 8.06 0.07
C ASN A 51 3.79 7.35 -0.30
N ASP A 52 3.41 7.44 -1.57
CA ASP A 52 2.11 7.04 -2.10
C ASP A 52 2.07 5.61 -2.66
N ILE A 53 3.22 4.93 -2.69
CA ILE A 53 3.32 3.55 -3.16
C ILE A 53 3.87 2.68 -2.04
N ILE A 54 3.19 1.56 -1.77
CA ILE A 54 3.58 0.62 -0.72
C ILE A 54 3.69 -0.78 -1.31
N VAL A 55 4.83 -1.42 -1.08
CA VAL A 55 5.06 -2.82 -1.44
C VAL A 55 4.80 -3.70 -0.23
N PHE A 56 4.08 -4.81 -0.43
CA PHE A 56 3.77 -5.75 0.64
C PHE A 56 3.77 -7.20 0.19
N GLU A 57 4.01 -8.10 1.15
CA GLU A 57 3.67 -9.52 1.06
C GLU A 57 2.34 -9.77 1.74
N LYS A 58 1.53 -10.66 1.18
CA LYS A 58 0.31 -11.14 1.83
C LYS A 58 0.22 -12.67 1.83
N GLN A 59 -0.49 -13.20 2.82
CA GLN A 59 -0.82 -14.61 2.96
C GLN A 59 -2.26 -14.75 3.44
N GLY A 60 -3.04 -15.60 2.77
CA GLY A 60 -4.42 -15.90 3.19
C GLY A 60 -5.46 -14.78 3.01
N VAL A 61 -5.08 -13.60 2.52
CA VAL A 61 -6.02 -12.47 2.32
C VAL A 61 -6.04 -11.98 0.88
N HIS A 62 -7.11 -11.28 0.50
CA HIS A 62 -7.24 -10.63 -0.80
C HIS A 62 -6.45 -9.31 -0.84
N TYR A 63 -6.00 -8.89 -2.02
CA TYR A 63 -5.25 -7.63 -2.16
C TYR A 63 -6.11 -6.42 -1.74
N ALA A 64 -7.39 -6.40 -2.12
CA ALA A 64 -8.31 -5.33 -1.75
C ALA A 64 -8.45 -5.17 -0.24
N THR A 65 -8.45 -6.28 0.51
CA THR A 65 -8.51 -6.27 1.98
C THR A 65 -7.33 -5.50 2.59
N VAL A 66 -6.11 -5.68 2.06
CA VAL A 66 -4.95 -4.91 2.50
C VAL A 66 -5.14 -3.42 2.23
N GLY A 67 -5.73 -3.06 1.08
CA GLY A 67 -6.09 -1.67 0.76
C GLY A 67 -7.05 -1.07 1.80
N THR A 68 -8.14 -1.77 2.12
CA THR A 68 -9.12 -1.35 3.12
C THR A 68 -8.51 -1.16 4.52
N TRP A 69 -7.52 -1.99 4.90
CA TRP A 69 -6.83 -1.80 6.18
C TRP A 69 -5.99 -0.52 6.20
N ILE A 70 -5.32 -0.20 5.09
CA ILE A 70 -4.57 1.05 4.96
C ILE A 70 -5.55 2.23 5.01
N GLU A 71 -6.64 2.22 4.23
CA GLU A 71 -7.68 3.26 4.26
C GLU A 71 -8.20 3.50 5.68
N TYR A 72 -8.49 2.42 6.40
CA TYR A 72 -9.01 2.49 7.77
C TYR A 72 -8.02 3.14 8.75
N GLU A 73 -6.73 2.77 8.71
CA GLU A 73 -5.73 3.40 9.58
C GLU A 73 -5.43 4.84 9.18
N MET A 74 -5.43 5.16 7.88
CA MET A 74 -5.28 6.54 7.40
C MET A 74 -6.44 7.43 7.88
N LYS A 75 -7.66 6.90 7.88
CA LYS A 75 -8.86 7.62 8.36
C LYS A 75 -8.76 7.99 9.83
N LYS A 76 -8.10 7.19 10.66
CA LYS A 76 -7.83 7.53 12.07
C LYS A 76 -6.90 8.73 12.24
N LEU A 77 -6.09 9.03 11.22
CA LEU A 77 -5.27 10.24 11.16
C LEU A 77 -6.05 11.45 10.61
N GLY A 78 -7.36 11.31 10.39
CA GLY A 78 -8.19 12.34 9.77
C GLY A 78 -8.03 12.44 8.25
N LEU A 79 -7.40 11.44 7.62
CA LEU A 79 -7.09 11.45 6.19
C LEU A 79 -7.98 10.43 5.45
N ASP A 80 -8.86 10.91 4.57
CA ASP A 80 -9.68 10.06 3.70
C ASP A 80 -8.93 9.79 2.40
N ILE A 81 -8.06 8.79 2.42
CA ILE A 81 -7.12 8.46 1.33
C ILE A 81 -7.57 7.16 0.66
N PRO A 82 -8.10 7.21 -0.57
CA PRO A 82 -8.49 6.00 -1.27
C PRO A 82 -7.27 5.18 -1.69
N VAL A 83 -7.32 3.86 -1.48
CA VAL A 83 -6.21 2.95 -1.76
C VAL A 83 -6.59 1.91 -2.81
N THR A 84 -5.82 1.87 -3.89
CA THR A 84 -5.94 0.82 -4.90
C THR A 84 -4.81 -0.19 -4.75
N THR A 85 -5.15 -1.48 -4.72
CA THR A 85 -4.15 -2.55 -4.66
C THR A 85 -4.13 -3.39 -5.91
N ARG A 86 -2.94 -3.87 -6.28
CA ARG A 86 -2.73 -4.79 -7.40
C ARG A 86 -1.67 -5.83 -7.06
N SER A 87 -1.73 -6.97 -7.76
CA SER A 87 -0.68 -7.97 -7.67
C SER A 87 0.58 -7.46 -8.38
N MET A 88 1.75 -7.80 -7.84
CA MET A 88 3.03 -7.48 -8.50
C MET A 88 3.12 -8.14 -9.89
N ARG A 89 2.49 -9.31 -10.05
CA ARG A 89 2.40 -10.00 -11.34
C ARG A 89 1.68 -9.15 -12.39
N THR A 90 0.53 -8.58 -12.05
CA THR A 90 -0.25 -7.72 -12.97
C THR A 90 0.57 -6.52 -13.42
N VAL A 91 1.24 -5.83 -12.48
CA VAL A 91 2.10 -4.69 -12.81
C VAL A 91 3.25 -5.13 -13.72
N SER A 92 3.88 -6.26 -13.42
CA SER A 92 4.97 -6.81 -14.23
C SER A 92 4.52 -7.15 -15.66
N GLU A 93 3.33 -7.71 -15.83
CA GLU A 93 2.75 -8.03 -17.15
C GLU A 93 2.45 -6.76 -17.95
N VAL A 94 1.93 -5.71 -17.30
CA VAL A 94 1.69 -4.40 -17.93
C VAL A 94 3.00 -3.76 -18.37
N VAL A 95 4.01 -3.71 -17.48
CA VAL A 95 5.33 -3.16 -17.81
C VAL A 95 5.96 -3.93 -18.97
N LYS A 96 5.93 -5.26 -18.96
CA LYS A 96 6.44 -6.08 -20.07
C LYS A 96 5.77 -5.79 -21.40
N LYS A 97 4.48 -5.43 -21.40
CA LYS A 97 3.71 -5.14 -22.62
C LYS A 97 4.01 -3.76 -23.19
N TRP A 98 4.25 -2.76 -22.34
CA TRP A 98 4.27 -1.34 -22.77
C TRP A 98 5.60 -0.61 -22.57
N VAL A 99 6.49 -1.13 -21.73
CA VAL A 99 7.81 -0.54 -21.45
C VAL A 99 8.93 -1.29 -22.16
N LYS A 100 8.65 -2.49 -22.70
CA LYS A 100 9.54 -3.14 -23.66
C LYS A 100 9.35 -2.54 -25.05
N GLY A 101 10.18 -1.53 -25.35
CA GLY A 101 10.82 -1.43 -26.66
C GLY A 101 11.93 -2.46 -26.79
#